data_AF-A0A974HJF7-F1
#
_entry.id   AF-A0A974HJF7-F1
#
_cell.length_a   1.000
_cell.length_b   1.000
_cell.length_c   1.000
_cell.angle_alpha   90.00
_cell.angle_beta   90.00
_cell.angle_gamma   90.00
#
_symmetry.space_group_name_H-M   'P 1'
#
loop_
_entity.id
_entity.type
_entity.pdbx_description
1 polymer ?
#
loop_
_entity_poly.entity_id
_entity_poly.type
_entity_poly.pdbx_seq_one_letter_code
_entity_poly.pdbx_strand_id
1 'polypeptide(L)'
;SLHGETEAASFAWTYEEIKEVHKRWWQLRDNAVEIFLTNGRTLLLAFDNTKLRDDIYHNILNNNLPNLLEYGNITALTHLWCTGQITNFEYLTHLNKHAGRSFSDLMQYPVFPFILSDYSNETLDLSDSAIYRNLVKPIAVQSKEKEDRYIDNYK
;
A
#
# COMPACT_ATOMS: atom_id res chain seq x y z
N SER A 1 33.80 -15.24 20.76
CA SER A 1 34.15 -15.36 19.34
C SER A 1 32.94 -15.91 18.61
N LEU A 2 32.18 -15.06 17.92
CA LEU A 2 31.16 -15.46 16.95
C LEU A 2 31.52 -14.74 15.65
N HIS A 3 32.38 -15.36 14.86
CA HIS A 3 32.52 -15.06 13.45
C HIS A 3 31.33 -15.72 12.74
N GLY A 4 30.28 -14.95 12.53
CA GLY A 4 29.35 -15.20 11.44
C GLY A 4 29.67 -14.19 10.36
N GLU A 5 30.46 -14.59 9.37
CA GLU A 5 30.54 -13.85 8.11
C GLU A 5 29.15 -13.89 7.47
N THR A 6 28.32 -12.90 7.80
CA THR A 6 27.14 -12.59 7.00
C THR A 6 27.67 -11.92 5.75
N GLU A 7 27.89 -12.67 4.66
CA GLU A 7 27.96 -12.03 3.35
C GLU A 7 26.74 -11.13 3.24
N ALA A 8 26.98 -9.83 3.03
CA ALA A 8 25.89 -8.89 2.80
C ALA A 8 25.09 -9.42 1.61
N ALA A 9 23.79 -9.63 1.81
CA ALA A 9 22.93 -10.10 0.73
C ALA A 9 23.07 -9.14 -0.47
N SER A 10 23.68 -9.63 -1.55
CA SER A 10 23.88 -8.85 -2.77
C SER A 10 22.74 -9.14 -3.72
N PHE A 11 22.10 -8.07 -4.19
CA PHE A 11 21.04 -8.13 -5.18
C PHE A 11 21.41 -7.24 -6.34
N ALA A 12 21.18 -7.73 -7.55
CA ALA A 12 21.32 -6.97 -8.78
C ALA A 12 20.04 -7.10 -9.60
N TRP A 13 19.71 -6.06 -10.32
CA TRP A 13 18.65 -6.00 -11.31
C TRP A 13 19.06 -5.07 -12.43
N THR A 14 18.49 -5.25 -13.62
CA THR A 14 18.73 -4.36 -14.76
C THR A 14 17.74 -3.19 -14.76
N TYR A 15 18.04 -2.15 -15.54
CA TYR A 15 17.10 -1.05 -15.76
C TYR A 15 15.80 -1.49 -16.47
N GLU A 16 15.85 -2.56 -17.26
CA GLU A 16 14.67 -3.15 -17.90
C GLU A 16 13.73 -3.80 -16.89
N GLU A 17 14.26 -4.28 -15.77
CA GLU A 17 13.43 -4.86 -14.71
C GLU A 17 12.69 -3.81 -13.89
N ILE A 18 13.05 -2.53 -13.96
CA ILE A 18 12.39 -1.47 -13.21
C ILE A 18 11.05 -1.12 -13.86
N LYS A 19 9.96 -1.38 -13.14
CA LYS A 19 8.58 -1.08 -13.56
C LYS A 19 8.06 0.22 -12.96
N GLU A 20 8.36 0.48 -11.68
CA GLU A 20 7.95 1.72 -11.01
C GLU A 20 8.96 2.13 -9.93
N VAL A 21 9.06 3.43 -9.66
CA VAL A 21 9.93 3.99 -8.62
C VAL A 21 9.16 5.04 -7.84
N HIS A 22 9.10 4.88 -6.52
CA HIS A 22 8.29 5.74 -5.66
C HIS A 22 9.06 6.28 -4.48
N LYS A 23 8.88 7.56 -4.18
CA LYS A 23 9.27 8.13 -2.89
C LYS A 23 8.40 7.53 -1.77
N ARG A 24 9.03 7.21 -0.64
CA ARG A 24 8.38 6.63 0.54
C ARG A 24 8.87 7.27 1.83
N TRP A 25 8.03 7.14 2.83
CA TRP A 25 8.40 7.43 4.20
C TRP A 25 8.95 6.17 4.85
N TRP A 26 9.95 6.31 5.71
CA TRP A 26 10.46 5.25 6.57
C TRP A 26 10.62 5.78 7.98
N GLN A 27 10.02 5.10 8.97
CA GLN A 27 10.01 5.55 10.36
C GLN A 27 9.57 7.02 10.52
N LEU A 28 8.53 7.41 9.79
CA LEU A 28 7.98 8.78 9.76
C LEU A 28 8.94 9.86 9.22
N ARG A 29 9.96 9.46 8.45
CA ARG A 29 10.89 10.36 7.76
C ARG A 29 10.72 10.20 6.25
N ASP A 30 10.73 11.31 5.51
CA ASP A 30 10.69 11.29 4.04
C ASP A 30 12.09 11.00 3.46
N ASN A 31 12.56 9.77 3.64
CA ASN A 31 13.94 9.37 3.36
C ASN A 31 14.04 7.99 2.69
N ALA A 32 12.99 7.46 2.08
CA ALA A 32 13.03 6.17 1.39
C ALA A 32 12.59 6.24 -0.09
N VAL A 33 13.01 5.24 -0.85
CA VAL A 33 12.54 4.93 -2.22
C VAL A 33 12.10 3.47 -2.26
N GLU A 34 10.97 3.20 -2.89
CA GLU A 34 10.51 1.86 -3.20
C GLU A 34 10.54 1.61 -4.71
N ILE A 35 11.22 0.53 -5.10
CA ILE A 35 11.39 0.12 -6.50
C ILE A 35 10.56 -1.13 -6.72
N PHE A 36 9.69 -1.10 -7.73
CA PHE A 36 8.86 -2.24 -8.14
C PHE A 36 9.43 -2.82 -9.43
N LEU A 37 9.67 -4.13 -9.43
CA LEU A 37 10.22 -4.83 -10.57
C LEU A 37 9.13 -5.49 -11.41
N THR A 38 9.42 -5.75 -12.68
CA THR A 38 8.51 -6.42 -13.63
C THR A 38 8.13 -7.84 -13.19
N ASN A 39 9.00 -8.50 -12.43
CA ASN A 39 8.77 -9.83 -11.83
C ASN A 39 7.88 -9.80 -10.56
N GLY A 40 7.40 -8.63 -10.15
CA GLY A 40 6.54 -8.46 -8.97
C GLY A 40 7.28 -8.29 -7.64
N ARG A 41 8.62 -8.38 -7.61
CA ARG A 41 9.40 -8.05 -6.42
C ARG A 41 9.39 -6.54 -6.16
N THR A 42 9.45 -6.18 -4.89
CA THR A 42 9.64 -4.80 -4.42
C THR A 42 10.89 -4.69 -3.57
N LEU A 43 11.59 -3.56 -3.65
CA LEU A 43 12.69 -3.20 -2.77
C LEU A 43 12.43 -1.84 -2.15
N LEU A 44 12.34 -1.80 -0.82
CA LEU A 44 12.29 -0.56 -0.05
C LEU A 44 13.69 -0.20 0.45
N LEU A 45 14.23 0.91 -0.04
CA LEU A 45 15.55 1.43 0.30
C LEU A 45 15.39 2.68 1.16
N ALA A 46 15.86 2.63 2.40
CA ALA A 46 15.90 3.78 3.29
C ALA A 46 17.29 4.44 3.28
N PHE A 47 17.31 5.76 3.33
CA PHE A 47 18.52 6.59 3.26
C PHE A 47 18.65 7.45 4.51
N ASP A 48 19.85 7.99 4.76
CA ASP A 48 20.09 8.81 5.96
C ASP A 48 19.27 10.11 5.98
N ASN A 49 19.01 10.69 4.81
CA ASN A 49 18.30 11.96 4.68
C ASN A 49 17.59 12.11 3.32
N THR A 50 16.66 13.06 3.28
CA THR A 50 15.82 13.39 2.12
C THR A 50 16.65 13.79 0.89
N LYS A 51 17.78 14.49 1.07
CA LYS A 51 18.63 14.92 -0.05
C LYS A 51 19.26 13.72 -0.75
N LEU A 52 19.86 12.79 0.00
CA LEU A 52 20.44 11.57 -0.59
C LEU A 52 19.37 10.72 -1.27
N ARG A 53 18.19 10.59 -0.64
CA ARG A 53 17.02 9.94 -1.25
C ARG A 53 16.67 10.58 -2.60
N ASP A 54 16.57 11.91 -2.65
CA ASP A 54 16.24 12.65 -3.87
C ASP A 54 17.31 12.48 -4.96
N ASP A 55 18.59 12.59 -4.60
CA ASP A 55 19.71 12.42 -5.54
C ASP A 55 19.69 11.03 -6.18
N ILE A 56 19.48 9.97 -5.38
CA ILE A 56 19.36 8.59 -5.88
C ILE A 56 18.10 8.40 -6.72
N TYR A 57 16.95 8.91 -6.27
CA TYR A 57 15.69 8.85 -7.00
C TYR A 57 15.82 9.48 -8.39
N HIS A 58 16.41 10.69 -8.47
CA HIS A 58 16.63 11.38 -9.73
C HIS A 58 17.65 10.67 -10.61
N ASN A 59 18.74 10.13 -10.05
CA ASN A 59 19.71 9.37 -10.81
C ASN A 59 19.06 8.13 -11.45
N ILE A 60 18.26 7.36 -10.71
CA ILE A 60 17.53 6.21 -11.26
C ILE A 60 16.65 6.63 -12.44
N LEU A 61 15.84 7.69 -12.27
CA LEU A 61 14.91 8.14 -13.29
C LEU A 61 15.56 8.81 -14.51
N ASN A 62 16.80 9.28 -14.39
CA ASN A 62 17.57 9.82 -15.52
C ASN A 62 18.16 8.74 -16.44
N ASN A 63 18.06 7.46 -16.05
CA ASN A 63 18.46 6.34 -16.91
C ASN A 63 17.35 5.96 -17.88
N ASN A 64 17.70 5.19 -18.92
CA ASN A 64 16.71 4.62 -19.82
C ASN A 64 15.98 3.44 -19.13
N LEU A 65 14.74 3.68 -18.69
CA LEU A 65 13.89 2.69 -18.03
C LEU A 65 12.75 2.27 -18.98
N PRO A 66 12.96 1.29 -19.88
CA PRO A 66 12.02 1.00 -20.97
C PRO A 66 10.66 0.46 -20.50
N ASN A 67 10.59 -0.11 -19.30
CA ASN A 67 9.36 -0.66 -18.71
C ASN A 67 8.76 0.22 -17.61
N LEU A 68 9.26 1.46 -17.45
CA LEU A 68 8.74 2.39 -16.46
C LEU A 68 7.28 2.76 -16.79
N LEU A 69 6.39 2.48 -15.86
CA LEU A 69 5.00 2.89 -15.97
C LEU A 69 4.82 4.32 -15.45
N GLU A 70 3.98 5.08 -16.15
CA GLU A 70 3.51 6.36 -15.64
C GLU A 70 2.62 6.11 -14.41
N TYR A 71 3.07 6.61 -13.28
CA TYR A 71 2.35 6.53 -12.03
C TYR A 71 1.52 7.78 -11.80
N GLY A 72 0.32 7.62 -11.25
CA GLY A 72 -0.39 8.75 -10.63
C GLY A 72 -1.76 9.07 -11.20
N ASN A 73 -2.23 8.36 -12.23
CA ASN A 73 -3.56 8.65 -12.77
C ASN A 73 -4.67 7.90 -11.99
N ILE A 74 -4.91 8.35 -10.75
CA ILE A 74 -6.01 7.86 -9.91
C ILE A 74 -7.35 8.02 -10.63
N THR A 75 -7.53 9.07 -11.43
CA THR A 75 -8.74 9.30 -12.22
C THR A 75 -8.98 8.18 -13.24
N ALA A 76 -7.94 7.80 -14.00
CA ALA A 76 -8.02 6.69 -14.94
C ALA A 76 -8.30 5.36 -14.22
N LEU A 77 -7.61 5.09 -13.11
CA LEU A 77 -7.86 3.90 -12.28
C LEU A 77 -9.30 3.86 -11.76
N THR A 78 -9.83 5.00 -11.32
CA THR A 78 -11.22 5.13 -10.86
C THR A 78 -12.20 4.84 -11.99
N HIS A 79 -11.92 5.33 -13.20
CA HIS A 79 -12.74 5.02 -14.36
C HIS A 79 -12.71 3.52 -14.72
N LEU A 80 -11.53 2.89 -14.70
CA LEU A 80 -11.39 1.44 -14.92
C LEU A 80 -12.18 0.64 -13.89
N TRP A 81 -12.15 1.05 -12.63
CA TRP A 81 -12.92 0.41 -11.56
C TRP A 81 -14.42 0.59 -11.74
N CYS A 82 -14.89 1.82 -12.00
CA CYS A 82 -16.31 2.10 -12.24
C CYS A 82 -16.87 1.37 -13.46
N THR A 83 -16.03 1.10 -14.48
CA THR A 83 -16.41 0.33 -15.68
C THR A 83 -16.22 -1.18 -15.53
N GLY A 84 -15.78 -1.66 -14.36
CA GLY A 84 -15.61 -3.08 -14.07
C GLY A 84 -14.39 -3.74 -14.74
N GLN A 85 -13.46 -2.95 -15.28
CA GLN A 85 -12.24 -3.46 -15.92
C GLN A 85 -11.19 -3.90 -14.89
N ILE A 86 -11.27 -3.36 -13.67
CA ILE A 86 -10.48 -3.81 -12.52
C ILE A 86 -11.41 -4.09 -11.34
N THR A 87 -11.04 -5.08 -10.54
CA THR A 87 -11.77 -5.52 -9.35
C THR A 87 -11.66 -4.51 -8.20
N ASN A 88 -12.55 -4.62 -7.21
CA ASN A 88 -12.45 -3.86 -5.95
C ASN A 88 -11.09 -4.05 -5.27
N PHE A 89 -10.54 -5.27 -5.32
CA PHE A 89 -9.25 -5.59 -4.70
C PHE A 89 -8.09 -4.86 -5.40
N GLU A 90 -8.06 -4.87 -6.73
CA GLU A 90 -7.04 -4.17 -7.52
C GLU A 90 -7.13 -2.66 -7.29
N TYR A 91 -8.33 -2.09 -7.34
CA TYR A 91 -8.52 -0.66 -7.11
C TYR A 91 -8.06 -0.24 -5.71
N LEU A 92 -8.45 -0.96 -4.66
CA LEU A 92 -7.98 -0.71 -3.29
C LEU A 92 -6.47 -0.90 -3.15
N THR A 93 -5.87 -1.87 -3.85
CA THR A 93 -4.41 -2.06 -3.87
C THR A 93 -3.71 -0.85 -4.49
N HIS A 94 -4.24 -0.33 -5.60
CA HIS A 94 -3.73 0.89 -6.21
C HIS A 94 -3.89 2.10 -5.29
N LEU A 95 -5.04 2.28 -4.63
CA LEU A 95 -5.23 3.37 -3.67
C LEU A 95 -4.25 3.30 -2.51
N ASN A 96 -4.01 2.10 -1.96
CA ASN A 96 -3.02 1.89 -0.91
C ASN A 96 -1.62 2.29 -1.37
N LYS A 97 -1.21 1.86 -2.56
CA LYS A 97 0.08 2.23 -3.16
C LYS A 97 0.20 3.74 -3.35
N HIS A 98 -0.85 4.40 -3.86
CA HIS A 98 -0.94 5.85 -4.03
C HIS A 98 -0.84 6.62 -2.71
N ALA A 99 -1.40 6.06 -1.64
CA ALA A 99 -1.28 6.61 -0.29
C ALA A 99 0.08 6.35 0.38
N GLY A 100 1.06 5.76 -0.33
CA GLY A 100 2.39 5.46 0.18
C GLY A 100 2.48 4.19 1.03
N ARG A 101 1.43 3.36 1.05
CA ARG A 101 1.45 2.08 1.77
C ARG A 101 2.33 1.06 1.05
N SER A 102 3.02 0.23 1.82
CA SER A 102 3.97 -0.77 1.32
C SER A 102 3.86 -2.07 2.09
N PHE A 103 3.93 -3.20 1.39
CA PHE A 103 4.06 -4.52 2.01
C PHE A 103 5.41 -4.71 2.71
N SER A 104 6.40 -3.87 2.38
CA SER A 104 7.75 -3.89 2.95
C SER A 104 7.86 -3.06 4.25
N ASP A 105 6.85 -2.27 4.60
CA ASP A 105 6.81 -1.48 5.84
C ASP A 105 5.57 -1.83 6.66
N LEU A 106 5.77 -2.54 7.77
CA LEU A 106 4.69 -2.94 8.69
C LEU A 106 3.94 -1.74 9.30
N MET A 107 4.60 -0.59 9.47
CA MET A 107 3.98 0.62 10.01
C MET A 107 3.09 1.32 8.97
N GLN A 108 3.32 1.03 7.69
CA GLN A 108 2.59 1.58 6.55
C GLN A 108 1.98 0.48 5.69
N TYR A 109 1.57 -0.63 6.31
CA TYR A 109 1.00 -1.77 5.59
C TYR A 109 -0.32 -1.40 4.89
N PRO A 110 -0.63 -1.98 3.72
CA PRO A 110 -1.90 -1.77 3.03
C PRO A 110 -3.12 -2.04 3.91
N VAL A 111 -4.12 -1.16 3.82
CA VAL A 111 -5.36 -1.22 4.58
C VAL A 111 -6.49 -1.69 3.69
N PHE A 112 -7.19 -2.74 4.14
CA PHE A 112 -8.41 -3.23 3.52
C PHE A 112 -9.55 -3.22 4.55
N PRO A 113 -10.78 -2.85 4.14
CA PRO A 113 -11.92 -2.85 5.04
C PRO A 113 -12.36 -4.28 5.35
N PHE A 114 -12.79 -4.52 6.59
CA PHE A 114 -13.65 -5.66 6.88
C PHE A 114 -14.96 -5.52 6.09
N ILE A 115 -15.37 -6.58 5.41
CA ILE A 115 -16.57 -6.57 4.58
C ILE A 115 -17.74 -7.23 5.31
N LEU A 116 -17.51 -8.39 5.92
CA LEU A 116 -18.54 -9.11 6.66
C LEU A 116 -18.65 -8.58 8.09
N SER A 117 -19.87 -8.53 8.60
CA SER A 117 -20.21 -8.19 9.99
C SER A 117 -20.43 -9.44 10.85
N ASP A 118 -20.78 -10.57 10.23
CA ASP A 118 -21.08 -11.83 10.91
C ASP A 118 -20.02 -12.90 10.63
N TYR A 119 -19.48 -13.46 11.71
CA TYR A 119 -18.49 -14.55 11.72
C TYR A 119 -18.91 -15.67 12.69
N SER A 120 -20.15 -15.66 13.18
CA SER A 120 -20.62 -16.61 14.19
C SER A 120 -21.36 -17.79 13.57
N ASN A 121 -22.00 -17.57 12.41
CA ASN A 121 -22.75 -18.60 11.70
C ASN A 121 -21.82 -19.48 10.86
N GLU A 122 -22.11 -20.79 10.81
CA GLU A 122 -21.36 -21.75 9.98
C GLU A 122 -21.58 -21.51 8.48
N THR A 123 -22.74 -20.96 8.11
CA THR A 123 -23.13 -20.63 6.73
C THR A 123 -23.53 -19.18 6.61
N LEU A 124 -23.11 -18.52 5.53
CA LEU A 124 -23.40 -17.12 5.23
C LEU A 124 -24.22 -17.00 3.95
N ASP A 125 -25.38 -16.35 4.03
CA ASP A 125 -26.16 -15.97 2.87
C ASP A 125 -25.69 -14.60 2.34
N LEU A 126 -24.97 -14.61 1.22
CA LEU A 126 -24.44 -13.40 0.60
C LEU A 126 -25.51 -12.48 0.00
N SER A 127 -26.76 -12.94 -0.09
CA SER A 127 -27.89 -12.09 -0.51
C SER A 127 -28.47 -11.26 0.63
N ASP A 128 -28.16 -11.60 1.90
CA ASP A 128 -28.60 -10.83 3.05
C ASP A 128 -27.76 -9.56 3.21
N SER A 129 -28.40 -8.40 3.15
CA SER A 129 -27.71 -7.11 3.38
C SER A 129 -27.17 -6.95 4.81
N ALA A 130 -27.72 -7.65 5.81
CA ALA A 130 -27.37 -7.49 7.22
C ALA A 130 -26.00 -8.08 7.58
N ILE A 131 -25.52 -9.06 6.79
CA ILE A 131 -24.21 -9.71 7.01
C ILE A 131 -23.04 -8.84 6.54
N TYR A 132 -23.30 -7.69 5.93
CA TYR A 132 -22.28 -6.74 5.49
C TYR A 132 -22.09 -5.61 6.50
N ARG A 133 -20.82 -5.24 6.68
CA ARG A 133 -20.43 -4.07 7.47
C ARG A 133 -20.94 -2.80 6.81
N ASN A 134 -21.40 -1.83 7.60
CA ASN A 134 -21.67 -0.50 7.10
C ASN A 134 -20.35 0.22 6.75
N LEU A 135 -20.03 0.29 5.45
CA LEU A 135 -18.80 0.90 4.94
C LEU A 135 -18.75 2.42 5.11
N VAL A 136 -19.88 3.10 5.30
CA VAL A 136 -19.95 4.55 5.55
C VAL A 136 -19.39 4.89 6.94
N LYS A 137 -19.47 3.94 7.87
CA LYS A 137 -19.01 4.12 9.26
C LYS A 137 -17.60 3.53 9.46
N PRO A 138 -16.75 4.16 10.30
CA PRO A 138 -15.54 3.52 10.81
C PRO A 138 -15.85 2.24 11.60
N ILE A 139 -14.85 1.36 11.77
CA ILE A 139 -15.02 0.09 12.50
C ILE A 139 -15.43 0.31 13.96
N ALA A 140 -14.97 1.39 14.57
CA ALA A 140 -15.18 1.69 15.97
C ALA A 140 -16.64 2.03 16.32
N VAL A 141 -17.44 2.46 15.33
CA VAL A 141 -18.80 3.02 15.53
C VAL A 141 -19.85 2.29 14.70
N GLN A 142 -19.67 0.98 14.49
CA GLN A 142 -20.65 0.17 13.76
C GLN A 142 -21.99 0.04 14.52
N SER A 143 -21.99 0.08 15.85
CA SER A 143 -23.20 0.10 16.69
C SER A 143 -23.46 1.49 17.27
N LYS A 144 -24.73 1.82 17.50
CA LYS A 144 -25.14 3.13 18.02
C LYS A 144 -24.58 3.41 19.42
N GLU A 145 -24.57 2.40 20.28
CA GLU A 145 -23.97 2.49 21.62
C GLU A 145 -22.49 2.89 21.58
N LYS A 146 -21.70 2.30 20.66
CA LYS A 146 -20.29 2.68 20.51
C LYS A 146 -20.16 4.09 19.97
N GLU A 147 -20.98 4.46 18.99
CA GLU A 147 -21.03 5.82 18.41
C GLU A 147 -21.25 6.88 19.51
N ASP A 148 -22.23 6.68 20.38
CA ASP A 148 -22.55 7.62 21.46
C ASP A 148 -21.38 7.74 22.45
N ARG A 149 -20.72 6.62 22.80
CA ARG A 149 -19.51 6.62 23.63
C ARG A 149 -18.37 7.43 23.01
N TYR A 150 -18.16 7.32 21.69
CA TYR A 150 -17.13 8.09 21.00
C TYR A 150 -17.47 9.58 20.97
N ILE A 151 -18.74 9.94 20.72
CA ILE A 151 -19.20 11.33 20.74
C ILE A 151 -18.94 11.95 22.12
N ASP A 152 -19.29 11.27 23.20
CA ASP A 152 -19.11 11.81 24.55
C ASP A 152 -17.64 11.95 24.96
N ASN A 153 -16.76 11.07 24.48
CA ASN A 153 -15.32 11.15 24.78
C ASN A 153 -14.58 12.30 24.05
N TYR A 154 -15.08 12.76 22.91
CA TYR A 154 -14.45 13.79 22.07
C TYR A 154 -15.22 15.13 22.03
N LYS A 155 -16.27 15.27 22.86
CA LYS A 155 -16.88 16.56 23.20
C LYS A 155 -15.95 17.39 24.07
#